data_AF-A0A1X4IBM4-F1
#
_entry.id   AF-A0A1X4IBM4-F1
#
_cell.length_a   1.000
_cell.length_b   1.000
_cell.length_c   1.000
_cell.angle_alpha   90.00
_cell.angle_beta   90.00
_cell.angle_gamma   90.00
#
_symmetry.space_group_name_H-M   'P 1'
#
loop_
_entity.id
_entity.type
_entity.pdbx_description
1 polymer ?
#
loop_
_entity_poly.entity_id
_entity_poly.type
_entity_poly.pdbx_seq_one_letter_code
_entity_poly.pdbx_strand_id
1 'polypeptide(L)'
;MRRRRAVAAVGAVSAGLLVLAACDKPTPMATITVGGDSVSSEATCGGEGEALNTETLNKCLKDKGIDEIDVDPAKEVRFGVDPEVADNGWTILMNGQPLVDSSKKTYQVIPGSVFFNPQYGAQGDSTLVSIKEGESETTGLWSFRLKNKED
;
A
#
# COMPACT_ATOMS: atom_id res chain seq x y z
N MET A 1 47.93 53.68 -20.42
CA MET A 1 46.49 54.04 -20.49
C MET A 1 45.76 52.89 -21.19
N ARG A 2 45.12 51.96 -20.47
CA ARG A 2 43.69 51.87 -20.09
C ARG A 2 42.69 52.02 -21.25
N ARG A 3 42.11 50.89 -21.71
CA ARG A 3 40.66 50.70 -21.91
C ARG A 3 40.34 49.22 -22.15
N ARG A 4 39.86 48.55 -21.09
CA ARG A 4 39.17 47.25 -21.18
C ARG A 4 37.74 47.53 -21.65
N ARG A 5 37.27 46.92 -22.72
CA ARG A 5 35.85 46.86 -23.09
C ARG A 5 35.33 45.48 -22.76
N ALA A 6 34.44 45.43 -21.78
CA ALA A 6 33.68 44.26 -21.41
C ALA A 6 32.65 43.96 -22.50
N VAL A 7 32.47 42.68 -22.83
CA VAL A 7 31.28 42.19 -23.53
C VAL A 7 30.80 40.98 -22.75
N ALA A 8 29.67 41.14 -22.07
CA ALA A 8 28.91 40.05 -21.51
C ALA A 8 28.08 39.43 -22.65
N ALA A 9 28.17 38.11 -22.83
CA ALA A 9 27.21 37.35 -23.61
C ALA A 9 26.79 36.16 -22.75
N VAL A 10 25.56 36.27 -22.24
CA VAL A 10 24.84 35.26 -21.45
C VAL A 10 24.49 34.11 -22.40
N GLY A 11 25.11 32.95 -22.19
CA GLY A 11 24.68 31.71 -22.83
C GLY A 11 23.56 31.10 -22.02
N ALA A 12 22.31 31.31 -22.43
CA ALA A 12 21.16 30.63 -21.85
C ALA A 12 21.25 29.14 -22.21
N VAL A 13 21.59 28.29 -21.24
CA VAL A 13 21.42 26.84 -21.38
C VAL A 13 19.92 26.60 -21.28
N SER A 14 19.26 26.44 -22.42
CA SER A 14 17.89 25.95 -22.50
C SER A 14 17.89 24.48 -22.05
N ALA A 15 17.76 24.28 -20.74
CA ALA A 15 17.25 23.03 -20.21
C ALA A 15 15.79 22.91 -20.68
N GLY A 16 15.59 22.24 -21.82
CA GLY A 16 14.29 21.78 -22.24
C GLY A 16 13.80 20.77 -21.21
N LEU A 17 13.17 21.24 -20.14
CA LEU A 17 12.33 20.41 -19.30
C LEU A 17 11.22 19.91 -20.21
N LEU A 18 11.35 18.66 -20.64
CA LEU A 18 10.20 17.88 -21.09
C LEU A 18 9.25 17.84 -19.90
N VAL A 19 8.24 18.71 -19.94
CA VAL A 19 7.04 18.58 -19.13
C VAL A 19 6.33 17.33 -19.66
N LEU A 20 6.69 16.17 -19.13
CA LEU A 20 5.80 15.01 -19.12
C LEU A 20 4.68 15.32 -18.13
N ALA A 21 3.78 16.25 -18.50
CA ALA A 21 2.49 16.38 -17.85
C ALA A 21 1.55 15.30 -18.41
N ALA A 22 1.91 14.05 -18.14
CA ALA A 22 0.93 13.08 -17.70
C ALA A 22 1.24 12.88 -16.21
N CYS A 23 0.97 13.91 -15.41
CA CYS A 23 1.06 13.83 -13.95
C CYS A 23 -0.23 13.19 -13.45
N ASP A 24 -0.52 11.96 -13.87
CA ASP A 24 -1.41 11.12 -13.08
C ASP A 24 -0.73 10.98 -11.72
N LYS A 25 -1.43 11.41 -10.66
CA LYS A 25 -0.94 11.25 -9.29
C LYS A 25 -0.60 9.77 -9.10
N PRO A 26 0.59 9.40 -8.61
CA PRO A 26 0.95 7.99 -8.49
C PRO A 26 -0.11 7.29 -7.64
N THR A 27 -0.66 6.19 -8.17
CA THR A 27 -1.63 5.37 -7.46
C THR A 27 -1.01 4.92 -6.14
N PRO A 28 -1.68 5.13 -4.99
CA PRO A 28 -1.09 4.75 -3.72
C PRO A 28 -0.87 3.24 -3.64
N MET A 29 0.30 2.89 -3.13
CA MET A 29 0.79 1.52 -3.02
C MET A 29 0.69 1.02 -1.59
N ALA A 30 0.39 -0.27 -1.46
CA ALA A 30 0.57 -1.01 -0.21
C ALA A 30 1.57 -2.14 -0.43
N THR A 31 2.38 -2.41 0.59
CA THR A 31 3.45 -3.43 0.53
C THR A 31 3.36 -4.35 1.73
N ILE A 32 3.41 -5.65 1.48
CA ILE A 32 3.62 -6.67 2.52
C ILE A 32 5.04 -7.18 2.43
N THR A 33 5.73 -7.27 3.56
CA THR A 33 7.08 -7.81 3.66
C THR A 33 7.16 -8.89 4.74
N VAL A 34 7.77 -10.03 4.40
CA VAL A 34 7.96 -11.17 5.29
C VAL A 34 9.41 -11.62 5.19
N GLY A 35 10.17 -11.47 6.27
CA GLY A 35 11.61 -11.72 6.22
C GLY A 35 12.30 -10.83 5.17
N GLY A 36 12.77 -11.45 4.09
CA GLY A 36 13.42 -10.76 2.95
C GLY A 36 12.54 -10.66 1.69
N ASP A 37 11.35 -11.27 1.69
CA ASP A 37 10.44 -11.28 0.56
C ASP A 37 9.41 -10.16 0.71
N SER A 38 8.97 -9.56 -0.41
CA SER A 38 7.96 -8.51 -0.40
C SER A 38 7.09 -8.55 -1.64
N VAL A 39 5.83 -8.16 -1.47
CA VAL A 39 4.89 -7.94 -2.57
C VAL A 39 4.21 -6.60 -2.39
N SER A 40 4.01 -5.87 -3.49
CA SER A 40 3.41 -4.54 -3.50
C SER A 40 2.31 -4.50 -4.56
N SER A 41 1.15 -3.98 -4.20
CA SER A 41 0.00 -3.87 -5.08
C SER A 41 -0.62 -2.48 -5.00
N GLU A 42 -1.19 -2.03 -6.11
CA GLU A 42 -2.12 -0.90 -6.13
C GLU A 42 -3.42 -1.30 -5.43
N ALA A 43 -4.31 -0.31 -5.23
CA ALA A 43 -5.59 -0.57 -4.60
C ALA A 43 -6.39 -1.56 -5.45
N THR A 44 -6.83 -2.66 -4.84
CA THR A 44 -7.79 -3.58 -5.47
C THR A 44 -9.08 -2.84 -5.83
N CYS A 45 -9.44 -1.82 -5.04
CA CYS A 45 -10.37 -0.79 -5.45
C CYS A 45 -10.21 0.52 -4.68
N GLY A 46 -10.61 1.62 -5.32
CA GLY A 46 -10.42 2.97 -4.79
C GLY A 46 -8.95 3.37 -4.81
N GLY A 47 -8.50 4.09 -3.77
CA GLY A 47 -7.15 4.62 -3.68
C GLY A 47 -6.98 5.99 -4.35
N GLU A 48 -8.04 6.53 -4.94
CA GLU A 48 -8.06 7.85 -5.60
C GLU A 48 -8.69 8.95 -4.72
N GLY A 49 -8.99 8.62 -3.45
CA GLY A 49 -9.57 9.55 -2.47
C GLY A 49 -11.10 9.64 -2.49
N GLU A 50 -11.79 8.97 -3.41
CA GLU A 50 -13.25 8.88 -3.41
C GLU A 50 -13.76 7.81 -2.44
N ALA A 51 -14.83 8.12 -1.70
CA ALA A 51 -15.45 7.17 -0.79
C ALA A 51 -16.10 6.01 -1.57
N LEU A 52 -15.75 4.78 -1.19
CA LEU A 52 -16.28 3.55 -1.74
C LEU A 52 -17.59 3.19 -1.05
N ASN A 53 -18.63 2.93 -1.85
CA ASN A 53 -19.86 2.38 -1.32
C ASN A 53 -19.69 0.90 -0.93
N THR A 54 -20.59 0.42 -0.06
CA THR A 54 -20.56 -0.95 0.48
C THR A 54 -20.65 -2.04 -0.61
N GLU A 55 -21.33 -1.78 -1.72
CA GLU A 55 -21.44 -2.76 -2.82
C GLU A 55 -20.10 -2.93 -3.53
N THR A 56 -19.41 -1.83 -3.82
CA THR A 56 -18.07 -1.84 -4.41
C THR A 56 -17.11 -2.58 -3.50
N LEU A 57 -17.06 -2.25 -2.20
CA LEU A 57 -16.19 -2.93 -1.23
C LEU A 57 -16.40 -4.46 -1.19
N ASN A 58 -17.66 -4.90 -1.18
CA ASN A 58 -17.99 -6.32 -1.18
C ASN A 58 -17.59 -7.04 -2.48
N LYS A 59 -17.52 -6.33 -3.61
CA LYS A 59 -17.00 -6.88 -4.87
C LYS A 59 -15.48 -7.01 -4.81
N CYS A 60 -14.78 -6.00 -4.28
CA CYS A 60 -13.31 -6.02 -4.18
C CYS A 60 -12.80 -7.15 -3.30
N LEU A 61 -13.47 -7.40 -2.16
CA LEU A 61 -13.11 -8.50 -1.25
C LEU A 61 -13.26 -9.90 -1.88
N LYS A 62 -13.98 -10.02 -3.00
CA LYS A 62 -14.19 -11.28 -3.73
C LYS A 62 -13.28 -11.42 -4.95
N ASP A 63 -12.41 -10.43 -5.20
CA ASP A 63 -11.52 -10.49 -6.34
C ASP A 63 -10.53 -11.66 -6.21
N LYS A 64 -10.25 -12.30 -7.33
CA LYS A 64 -9.46 -13.54 -7.42
C LYS A 64 -8.05 -13.31 -7.93
N GLY A 65 -7.75 -12.13 -8.49
CA GLY A 65 -6.44 -11.74 -8.98
C GLY A 65 -5.59 -11.00 -7.96
N ILE A 66 -5.69 -11.36 -6.67
CA ILE A 66 -4.93 -10.70 -5.61
C ILE A 66 -3.54 -11.30 -5.49
N ASP A 67 -2.55 -10.44 -5.24
CA ASP A 67 -1.18 -10.84 -5.04
C ASP A 67 -1.02 -11.73 -3.80
N GLU A 68 -0.07 -12.64 -3.86
CA GLU A 68 0.15 -13.65 -2.83
C GLU A 68 1.58 -13.61 -2.30
N ILE A 69 1.76 -13.93 -1.02
CA ILE A 69 3.08 -14.07 -0.40
C ILE A 69 3.07 -15.19 0.64
N ASP A 70 4.16 -15.94 0.68
CA ASP A 70 4.36 -17.01 1.65
C ASP A 70 4.76 -16.42 3.02
N VAL A 71 4.15 -16.95 4.08
CA VAL A 71 4.37 -16.54 5.45
C VAL A 71 4.78 -17.74 6.28
N ASP A 72 5.98 -17.66 6.85
CA ASP A 72 6.43 -18.50 7.95
C ASP A 72 5.79 -17.99 9.26
N PRO A 73 4.98 -18.80 9.97
CA PRO A 73 4.31 -18.38 11.21
C PRO A 73 5.26 -17.91 12.33
N ALA A 74 6.54 -18.27 12.29
CA ALA A 74 7.54 -17.83 13.25
C ALA A 74 8.14 -16.45 12.93
N LYS A 75 7.84 -15.87 11.76
CA LYS A 75 8.32 -14.55 11.34
C LYS A 75 7.27 -13.46 11.56
N GLU A 76 7.73 -12.21 11.47
CA GLU A 76 6.86 -11.04 11.45
C GLU A 76 6.41 -10.71 10.02
N VAL A 77 5.15 -10.30 9.89
CA VAL A 77 4.59 -9.73 8.66
C VAL A 77 4.51 -8.22 8.84
N ARG A 78 5.16 -7.48 7.93
CA ARG A 78 5.17 -6.02 7.93
C ARG A 78 4.25 -5.51 6.84
N PHE A 79 3.32 -4.65 7.24
CA PHE A 79 2.39 -3.97 6.35
C PHE A 79 2.86 -2.53 6.23
N GLY A 80 3.18 -2.10 5.01
CA GLY A 80 3.56 -0.74 4.69
C GLY A 80 2.53 -0.10 3.75
N VAL A 81 2.29 1.18 3.94
CA VAL A 81 1.44 2.00 3.08
C VAL A 81 2.13 3.32 2.77
N ASP A 82 1.76 3.93 1.64
CA ASP A 82 2.22 5.27 1.34
C ASP A 82 1.77 6.30 2.40
N PRO A 83 2.55 7.38 2.63
CA PRO A 83 2.25 8.39 3.65
C PRO A 83 0.85 8.99 3.54
N GLU A 84 0.32 9.16 2.33
CA GLU A 84 -1.03 9.69 2.14
C GLU A 84 -2.11 8.77 2.70
N VAL A 85 -1.98 7.46 2.50
CA VAL A 85 -2.87 6.44 3.09
C VAL A 85 -2.75 6.45 4.61
N ALA A 86 -1.53 6.64 5.13
CA ALA A 86 -1.29 6.76 6.57
C ALA A 86 -1.98 8.00 7.17
N ASP A 87 -1.95 9.15 6.49
CA ASP A 87 -2.58 10.39 6.96
C ASP A 87 -4.12 10.25 7.09
N ASN A 88 -4.73 9.51 6.17
CA ASN A 88 -6.16 9.17 6.18
C ASN A 88 -6.53 8.13 7.26
N GLY A 89 -5.54 7.45 7.82
CA GLY A 89 -5.71 6.34 8.74
C GLY A 89 -6.09 5.06 8.00
N TRP A 90 -5.65 3.92 8.51
CA TRP A 90 -5.94 2.63 7.88
C TRP A 90 -5.97 1.49 8.90
N THR A 91 -6.69 0.44 8.52
CA THR A 91 -6.89 -0.76 9.34
C THR A 91 -6.51 -2.01 8.56
N ILE A 92 -5.83 -2.95 9.21
CA ILE A 92 -5.63 -4.30 8.67
C ILE A 92 -6.88 -5.12 8.94
N LEU A 93 -7.47 -5.66 7.88
CA LEU A 93 -8.55 -6.62 7.92
C LEU A 93 -7.99 -8.03 7.70
N MET A 94 -8.49 -9.00 8.46
CA MET A 94 -8.28 -10.41 8.23
C MET A 94 -9.62 -11.06 7.92
N ASN A 95 -9.73 -11.69 6.75
CA ASN A 95 -10.99 -12.27 6.24
C ASN A 95 -12.17 -11.28 6.31
N GLY A 96 -11.89 -10.01 6.02
CA GLY A 96 -12.87 -8.92 6.02
C GLY A 96 -13.24 -8.36 7.41
N GLN A 97 -12.61 -8.82 8.49
CA GLN A 97 -12.82 -8.31 9.85
C GLN A 97 -11.59 -7.55 10.35
N PRO A 98 -11.75 -6.41 11.06
CA PRO A 98 -10.62 -5.69 11.63
C PRO A 98 -9.77 -6.58 12.56
N LEU A 99 -8.47 -6.63 12.31
CA LEU A 99 -7.51 -7.37 13.13
C LEU A 99 -6.92 -6.49 14.25
N VAL A 100 -6.76 -5.21 13.96
CA VAL A 100 -6.21 -4.19 14.86
C VAL A 100 -7.02 -2.90 14.73
N ASP A 101 -6.83 -1.97 15.67
CA ASP A 101 -7.38 -0.62 15.55
C ASP A 101 -6.75 0.14 14.37
N SER A 102 -7.47 1.15 13.86
CA SER A 102 -6.92 2.04 12.83
C SER A 102 -5.64 2.73 13.29
N SER A 103 -4.72 2.97 12.35
CA SER A 103 -3.46 3.64 12.62
C SER A 103 -3.13 4.66 11.55
N LYS A 104 -2.41 5.72 11.96
CA LYS A 104 -1.82 6.71 11.05
C LYS A 104 -0.31 6.54 10.83
N LYS A 105 0.22 5.39 11.21
CA LYS A 105 1.63 5.04 10.93
C LYS A 105 1.75 4.56 9.49
N THR A 106 2.88 4.82 8.84
CA THR A 106 3.16 4.27 7.50
C THR A 106 3.44 2.78 7.50
N TYR A 107 3.60 2.16 8.68
CA TYR A 107 3.78 0.73 8.79
C TYR A 107 3.19 0.16 10.09
N GLN A 108 2.82 -1.12 10.02
CA GLN A 108 2.40 -1.95 11.15
C GLN A 108 3.06 -3.32 11.05
N VAL A 109 3.29 -3.96 12.20
CA VAL A 109 3.95 -5.26 12.28
C VAL A 109 3.06 -6.20 13.06
N ILE A 110 2.75 -7.36 12.47
CA ILE A 110 1.91 -8.40 13.06
C ILE A 110 2.69 -9.71 13.08
N PRO A 111 2.71 -10.46 14.19
CA PRO A 111 3.29 -11.80 14.21
C PRO A 111 2.60 -12.73 13.18
N GLY A 112 3.38 -13.45 12.37
CA GLY A 112 2.87 -14.30 11.29
C GLY A 112 1.89 -15.38 11.78
N SER A 113 2.12 -15.91 12.98
CA SER A 113 1.25 -16.90 13.63
C SER A 113 -0.20 -16.45 13.83
N VAL A 114 -0.46 -15.14 13.85
CA VAL A 114 -1.83 -14.61 13.96
C VAL A 114 -2.67 -15.00 12.74
N PHE A 115 -2.07 -14.97 11.55
CA PHE A 115 -2.80 -15.17 10.29
C PHE A 115 -3.21 -16.61 10.02
N PHE A 116 -2.71 -17.58 10.79
CA PHE A 116 -3.06 -18.99 10.65
C PHE A 116 -3.63 -19.57 11.95
N ASN A 117 -4.00 -18.71 12.89
CA ASN A 117 -4.57 -19.13 14.17
C ASN A 117 -6.11 -18.99 14.15
N PRO A 118 -6.86 -20.09 14.35
CA PRO A 118 -8.33 -20.10 14.35
C PRO A 118 -8.97 -19.15 15.37
N GLN A 119 -8.29 -18.83 16.47
CA GLN A 119 -8.78 -17.90 17.48
C GLN A 119 -9.02 -16.49 16.91
N TYR A 120 -8.26 -16.10 15.89
CA TYR A 120 -8.43 -14.81 15.21
C TYR A 120 -9.35 -14.90 13.99
N GLY A 121 -9.82 -16.10 13.62
CA GLY A 121 -10.71 -16.33 12.47
C GLY A 121 -10.01 -16.83 11.20
N ALA A 122 -8.75 -17.27 11.29
CA ALA A 122 -8.05 -17.95 10.20
C ALA A 122 -8.65 -19.34 9.93
N GLN A 123 -8.68 -19.75 8.66
CA GLN A 123 -9.22 -21.03 8.21
C GLN A 123 -8.33 -21.60 7.10
N GLY A 124 -7.85 -22.83 7.28
CA GLY A 124 -6.99 -23.50 6.31
C GLY A 124 -5.55 -22.98 6.28
N ASP A 125 -4.92 -23.08 5.12
CA ASP A 125 -3.52 -22.77 4.84
C ASP A 125 -3.33 -21.37 4.22
N SER A 126 -4.40 -20.60 4.04
CA SER A 126 -4.32 -19.26 3.48
C SER A 126 -5.30 -18.31 4.13
N THR A 127 -4.89 -17.04 4.18
CA THR A 127 -5.67 -15.98 4.82
C THR A 127 -5.72 -14.76 3.91
N LEU A 128 -6.93 -14.24 3.70
CA LEU A 128 -7.12 -12.98 3.01
C LEU A 128 -6.81 -11.85 3.99
N VAL A 129 -5.85 -11.01 3.66
CA VAL A 129 -5.58 -9.78 4.39
C VAL A 129 -5.87 -8.60 3.50
N SER A 130 -6.49 -7.56 4.06
CA SER A 130 -6.73 -6.32 3.34
C SER A 130 -6.30 -5.13 4.18
N ILE A 131 -5.70 -4.14 3.54
CA ILE A 131 -5.46 -2.82 4.11
C ILE A 131 -6.66 -1.98 3.69
N LYS A 132 -7.41 -1.46 4.67
CA LYS A 132 -8.58 -0.60 4.46
C LYS A 132 -8.21 0.82 4.86
N GLU A 133 -8.16 1.73 3.89
CA GLU A 133 -7.95 3.15 4.15
C GLU A 133 -9.24 3.82 4.62
N GLY A 134 -9.10 4.74 5.57
CA GLY A 134 -10.14 5.57 6.13
C GLY A 134 -10.78 4.99 7.40
N GLU A 135 -11.03 5.88 8.36
CA GLU A 135 -11.61 5.55 9.65
C GLU A 135 -13.15 5.43 9.58
N SER A 136 -13.82 6.48 9.09
CA SER A 136 -15.28 6.56 8.99
C SER A 136 -15.83 6.13 7.64
N GLU A 137 -15.17 6.55 6.55
CA GLU A 137 -15.49 6.19 5.18
C GLU A 137 -14.30 5.45 4.58
N THR A 138 -14.55 4.44 3.76
CA THR A 138 -13.46 3.69 3.12
C THR A 138 -13.16 4.28 1.75
N THR A 139 -11.93 4.74 1.54
CA THR A 139 -11.51 5.36 0.27
C THR A 139 -10.61 4.45 -0.56
N GLY A 140 -10.08 3.39 0.04
CA GLY A 140 -9.21 2.44 -0.63
C GLY A 140 -9.15 1.09 0.06
N LEU A 141 -8.95 0.04 -0.73
CA LEU A 141 -8.76 -1.33 -0.25
C LEU A 141 -7.66 -2.03 -1.06
N TRP A 142 -6.61 -2.48 -0.38
CA TRP A 142 -5.54 -3.30 -0.96
C TRP A 142 -5.63 -4.69 -0.38
N SER A 143 -5.78 -5.72 -1.19
CA SER A 143 -5.96 -7.10 -0.72
C SER A 143 -4.82 -8.00 -1.19
N PHE A 144 -4.38 -8.86 -0.27
CA PHE A 144 -3.31 -9.83 -0.49
C PHE A 144 -3.72 -11.17 0.09
N ARG A 145 -3.16 -12.25 -0.44
CA ARG A 145 -3.29 -13.59 0.15
C ARG A 145 -1.99 -13.99 0.83
N LEU A 146 -2.08 -14.22 2.13
CA LEU A 146 -1.00 -14.84 2.89
C LEU A 146 -1.16 -16.35 2.79
N LYS A 147 -0.12 -17.05 2.35
CA LYS A 147 -0.07 -18.52 2.31
C LYS A 147 0.82 -19.02 3.42
N ASN A 148 0.35 -20.00 4.18
CA ASN A 148 1.18 -20.63 5.19
C ASN A 148 2.29 -21.40 4.49
N LYS A 149 3.53 -21.01 4.79
CA LYS A 149 4.67 -21.82 4.41
C LYS A 149 4.85 -22.87 5.49
N GLU A 150 4.14 -23.99 5.35
CA GLU A 150 4.49 -25.19 6.10
C GLU A 150 5.86 -25.66 5.60
N ASP A 151 6.84 -25.73 6.51
CA ASP A 151 8.14 -26.37 6.25
C ASP A 151 8.00 -27.89 6.07
#